data_AF-A0A3D5X7Z8-F1
#
_entry.id   AF-A0A3D5X7Z8-F1
#
_cell.length_a   1.000
_cell.length_b   1.000
_cell.length_c   1.000
_cell.angle_alpha   90.00
_cell.angle_beta   90.00
_cell.angle_gamma   90.00
#
_symmetry.space_group_name_H-M   'P 1'
#
loop_
_entity.id
_entity.type
_entity.pdbx_description
1 polymer ?
#
loop_
_entity_poly.entity_id
_entity_poly.type
_entity_poly.pdbx_seq_one_letter_code
_entity_poly.pdbx_strand_id
1 'polypeptide(L)' 'VTLEPCCMCAGALFWSQLGMLVYGASDTKRGYSGISKNLLHPKTKIIHGVLNQESEELMKSFFKMKR' A
#
# COMPACT_ATOMS: atom_id res chain seq x y z
N VAL A 1 -3.52 -5.11 -3.20
CA VAL A 1 -2.81 -5.47 -1.95
C VAL A 1 -3.60 -4.96 -0.75
N THR A 2 -3.73 -5.70 0.35
CA THR A 2 -4.59 -5.28 1.48
C THR A 2 -4.03 -4.07 2.23
N LEU A 3 -2.71 -3.93 2.28
CA LEU A 3 -2.00 -2.78 2.86
C LEU A 3 -1.26 -1.99 1.77
N GLU A 4 -1.15 -0.67 1.96
CA GLU A 4 -0.31 0.21 1.15
C GLU A 4 1.13 -0.33 1.01
N PRO A 5 1.69 -0.37 -0.21
CA PRO A 5 3.05 -0.86 -0.41
C PRO A 5 4.08 0.08 0.23
N CYS A 6 5.15 -0.49 0.78
CA CYS A 6 6.30 0.29 1.23
C CYS A 6 7.13 0.80 0.04
N CYS A 7 8.12 1.66 0.29
CA CYS A 7 8.99 2.19 -0.79
C CYS A 7 9.70 1.11 -1.61
N MET A 8 10.12 0.01 -0.98
CA MET A 8 10.73 -1.11 -1.69
C MET A 8 9.76 -1.70 -2.71
N CYS A 9 8.54 -2.01 -2.29
CA CYS A 9 7.51 -2.56 -3.17
C CYS A 9 7.10 -1.54 -4.24
N ALA A 10 6.93 -0.27 -3.89
CA ALA A 10 6.58 0.78 -4.85
C ALA A 10 7.66 0.94 -5.95
N GLY A 11 8.94 0.89 -5.59
CA GLY A 11 10.05 0.90 -6.56
C GLY A 11 10.05 -0.35 -7.45
N ALA A 12 9.75 -1.53 -6.90
CA ALA A 12 9.60 -2.73 -7.72
C ALA A 12 8.41 -2.60 -8.71
N LEU A 13 7.30 -2.02 -8.28
CA LEU A 13 6.12 -1.76 -9.12
C LEU A 13 6.40 -0.73 -10.22
N PHE A 14 7.29 0.24 -9.95
CA PHE A 14 7.76 1.20 -10.95
C PHE A 14 8.47 0.48 -12.10
N TRP A 15 9.46 -0.37 -11.77
CA TRP A 15 10.26 -1.07 -12.76
C TRP A 15 9.46 -2.14 -13.53
N SER A 16 8.48 -2.76 -12.90
CA SER A 16 7.56 -3.67 -13.59
C SER A 16 6.50 -2.98 -14.44
N GLN A 17 6.47 -1.63 -14.44
CA GLN A 17 5.52 -0.80 -15.19
C GLN A 17 4.06 -1.19 -14.94
N LEU A 18 3.73 -1.49 -13.69
CA LEU A 18 2.40 -1.97 -13.31
C LEU A 18 1.33 -0.91 -13.67
N GLY A 19 0.31 -1.31 -14.43
CA GLY A 19 -0.72 -0.38 -14.92
C GLY A 19 -1.68 0.14 -13.84
N MET A 20 -1.89 -0.63 -12.76
CA MET A 20 -2.84 -0.26 -11.71
C MET A 20 -2.46 -0.85 -10.36
N LEU A 21 -2.32 0.01 -9.35
CA LEU A 21 -2.16 -0.37 -7.95
C LEU A 21 -3.50 -0.17 -7.23
N VAL A 22 -4.08 -1.26 -6.72
CA VAL A 22 -5.26 -1.22 -5.85
C VAL A 22 -4.87 -1.64 -4.45
N TYR A 23 -5.15 -0.82 -3.44
CA TYR A 23 -4.92 -1.20 -2.04
C TYR A 23 -6.03 -0.80 -1.06
N GLY A 24 -6.07 -1.50 0.07
CA GLY A 24 -7.08 -1.29 1.12
C GLY A 24 -6.66 -0.26 2.15
N ALA A 25 -6.01 -0.72 3.21
CA ALA A 25 -5.53 0.12 4.30
C ALA A 25 -4.31 0.94 3.91
N SER A 26 -4.27 2.20 4.34
CA SER A 26 -3.09 3.08 4.17
C SER A 26 -2.12 2.90 5.33
N ASP A 27 -0.81 2.99 5.07
CA ASP A 27 0.24 2.86 6.08
C ASP A 27 0.91 4.21 6.34
N THR A 28 0.53 4.87 7.43
CA THR A 28 1.06 6.18 7.81
C THR A 28 2.52 6.15 8.28
N LYS A 29 3.07 4.98 8.60
CA LYS A 29 4.44 4.83 9.12
C LYS A 29 5.44 4.45 8.04
N ARG A 30 5.06 3.55 7.13
CA ARG A 30 5.96 2.95 6.13
C ARG A 30 5.40 2.92 4.71
N GLY A 31 4.21 3.45 4.49
CA GLY A 31 3.61 3.57 3.17
C GLY A 31 4.42 4.47 2.26
N TYR A 32 4.49 4.12 0.98
CA TYR A 32 5.23 4.89 -0.02
C TYR A 32 4.72 6.34 -0.13
N SER A 33 3.42 6.57 0.11
CA SER A 33 2.80 7.89 0.03
C SER A 33 3.36 8.89 1.05
N GLY A 34 3.87 8.41 2.19
CA GLY A 34 4.52 9.22 3.22
C GLY A 34 5.95 9.66 2.86
N ILE A 35 6.59 9.01 1.89
CA ILE A 35 7.97 9.32 1.45
C ILE A 35 7.96 10.10 0.15
N SER A 36 7.30 9.58 -0.90
CA SER A 36 7.13 10.29 -2.16
C SER A 36 6.01 9.68 -2.99
N LYS A 37 5.09 10.52 -3.46
CA LYS A 37 4.00 10.12 -4.35
C LYS A 37 4.48 9.71 -5.76
N ASN A 38 5.71 10.08 -6.13
CA ASN A 38 6.30 9.81 -7.44
C ASN A 38 7.14 8.53 -7.49
N LEU A 39 7.04 7.66 -6.47
CA LEU A 39 7.72 6.36 -6.47
C LEU A 39 7.12 5.35 -7.45
N LEU A 40 5.89 5.59 -7.92
CA LEU A 40 5.22 4.75 -8.90
C LEU A 40 5.38 5.32 -10.31
N HIS A 41 5.26 4.44 -11.31
CA HIS A 41 5.36 4.86 -12.69
C HIS A 41 4.22 5.87 -13.01
N PRO A 42 4.45 6.96 -13.76
CA PRO A 42 3.44 8.00 -13.98
C PRO A 42 2.14 7.50 -14.63
N LYS A 43 2.20 6.37 -15.33
CA LYS A 43 1.02 5.72 -15.95
C LYS A 43 0.26 4.80 -14.98
N THR A 44 0.80 4.50 -13.80
CA THR A 44 0.17 3.63 -12.82
C THR A 44 -1.04 4.33 -12.21
N LYS A 45 -2.23 3.74 -12.39
CA LYS A 45 -3.45 4.21 -11.74
C LYS A 45 -3.49 3.71 -10.30
N ILE A 46 -3.80 4.58 -9.35
CA ILE A 46 -3.82 4.24 -7.94
C ILE A 46 -5.27 4.29 -7.45
N ILE A 47 -5.74 3.19 -6.86
CA ILE A 47 -7.04 3.10 -6.19
C ILE A 47 -6.76 2.66 -4.75
N HIS A 48 -7.21 3.44 -3.78
CA HIS A 48 -7.00 3.17 -2.37
C HIS A 48 -8.32 3.14 -1.60
N GLY A 49 -8.32 2.51 -0.42
CA GLY A 49 -9.49 2.42 0.44
C GLY A 49 -10.45 1.26 0.11
N VAL A 50 -10.07 0.33 -0.76
CA VAL A 50 -10.90 -0.84 -1.09
C VAL A 50 -10.85 -1.83 0.07
N LEU A 51 -12.00 -2.09 0.71
CA LEU A 51 -12.08 -2.90 1.94
C LEU A 51 -11.12 -2.38 3.02
N ASN A 52 -11.11 -1.06 3.22
CA ASN A 52 -10.18 -0.39 4.14
C ASN A 52 -10.36 -0.90 5.58
N GLN A 53 -11.61 -0.96 6.06
CA GLN A 53 -11.91 -1.36 7.43
C GLN A 53 -11.47 -2.80 7.71
N GLU A 54 -11.80 -3.73 6.80
CA GLU A 54 -11.44 -5.13 6.91
C GLU A 54 -9.92 -5.33 6.85
N SER A 55 -9.24 -4.60 5.98
CA SER A 55 -7.77 -4.65 5.85
C SER A 55 -7.07 -4.11 7.10
N GLU A 56 -7.60 -3.04 7.70
CA GLU A 56 -7.06 -2.44 8.91
C GLU A 56 -7.30 -3.34 10.14
N GLU A 57 -8.49 -3.93 10.24
CA GLU A 57 -8.85 -4.87 11.31
C GLU A 57 -8.01 -6.15 11.25
N LEU A 58 -7.74 -6.67 10.06
CA LEU A 58 -6.84 -7.80 9.85
C LEU A 58 -5.42 -7.50 10.38
N MET A 59 -4.89 -6.31 10.11
CA MET A 59 -3.57 -5.92 10.60
C MET A 59 -3.56 -5.71 12.13
N LYS A 60 -4.56 -5.02 12.67
CA LYS A 60 -4.71 -4.77 14.11
C LYS A 60 -4.84 -6.07 14.90
N SER A 61 -5.69 -6.99 14.45
CA SER A 61 -5.90 -8.30 15.08
C SER A 61 -4.62 -9.14 15.08
N PHE A 62 -3.87 -9.15 13.97
CA PHE A 62 -2.58 -9.84 13.89
C PHE A 62 -1.59 -9.35 14.96
N PHE A 63 -1.39 -8.03 15.09
CA PHE A 63 -0.47 -7.48 16.09
C PHE A 63 -0.99 -7.59 17.52
N LYS A 64 -2.31 -7.59 17.72
CA LYS A 64 -2.92 -7.85 19.03
C LYS A 64 -2.66 -9.27 19.52
N MET A 65 -2.69 -10.27 18.63
CA MET A 65 -2.40 -11.67 18.98
C MET A 65 -0.91 -11.96 19.23
N LYS A 66 -0.01 -11.12 18.71
CA LYS A 66 1.45 -11.28 18.85
C LYS A 66 2.04 -10.50 20.03
N ARG A 67 1.22 -9.76 20.78
CA ARG A 67 1.61 -8.90 21.90
C ARG A 67 1.21 -9.49 23.23
#